data_AF-A0A956C2I8-F1
#
_entry.id   AF-A0A956C2I8-F1
#
_cell.length_a   1.000
_cell.length_b   1.000
_cell.length_c   1.000
_cell.angle_alpha   90.00
_cell.angle_beta   90.00
_cell.angle_gamma   90.00
#
_symmetry.space_group_name_H-M   'P 1'
#
loop_
_entity.id
_entity.type
_entity.pdbx_description
1 polymer ?
#
loop_
_entity_poly.entity_id
_entity_poly.type
_entity_poly.pdbx_seq_one_letter_code
_entity_poly.pdbx_strand_id
1 'polypeptide(L)'
;MDTWQLAVAGSAALFTGFMLWRMRPVVSSEGRATKGRLAEAKARVDKAADDAERAVALTDAAEATARLGKAGSAVALYLRAFRAAPASSAVVESAAASLAKRPRALEDLLWRKLGSDAWTDANRAATRAALVALADVYDKRQRTKVRAEAIRHALSLMGE
;
A
#
# COMPACT_ATOMS: atom_id res chain seq x y z
N MET A 1 20.13 38.93 25.24
CA MET A 1 19.89 37.49 25.07
C MET A 1 21.23 36.86 24.74
N ASP A 2 21.68 35.94 25.59
CA ASP A 2 22.95 35.25 25.37
C ASP A 2 22.83 34.37 24.12
N THR A 3 23.91 34.26 23.35
CA THR A 3 24.01 33.43 22.13
C THR A 3 23.52 31.99 22.36
N TRP A 4 23.68 31.47 23.57
CA TRP A 4 23.14 30.19 24.01
C TRP A 4 21.61 30.12 23.96
N GLN A 5 20.91 31.14 24.46
CA GLN A 5 19.45 31.20 24.47
C GLN A 5 18.88 31.29 23.05
N LEU A 6 19.55 32.03 22.15
CA LEU A 6 19.19 32.11 20.73
C LEU A 6 19.35 30.75 20.02
N ALA A 7 20.41 29.99 20.32
CA ALA A 7 20.63 28.65 19.77
C ALA A 7 19.58 27.63 20.24
N VAL A 8 19.22 27.66 21.53
CA VAL A 8 18.17 26.79 22.08
C VAL A 8 16.80 27.15 21.51
N ALA A 9 16.48 28.44 21.40
CA ALA A 9 15.23 28.88 20.79
C ALA A 9 15.11 28.48 19.30
N GLY A 10 16.21 28.62 18.54
CA GLY A 10 16.24 28.22 17.13
C GLY A 10 16.05 26.71 16.93
N SER A 11 16.69 25.88 17.76
CA SER A 11 16.53 24.43 17.69
C SER A 11 15.13 23.96 18.12
N ALA A 12 14.56 24.56 19.17
CA ALA A 12 13.19 24.30 19.59
C ALA A 12 12.16 24.67 18.51
N ALA A 13 12.35 25.80 17.82
CA ALA A 13 11.49 26.22 16.71
C ALA A 13 11.56 25.25 15.53
N LEU A 14 12.76 24.81 15.13
CA LEU A 14 12.95 23.81 14.08
C LEU A 14 12.30 22.46 14.44
N PHE A 15 12.48 22.00 15.68
CA PHE A 15 11.88 20.76 16.15
C PHE A 15 10.35 20.84 16.16
N THR A 16 9.79 21.96 16.63
CA THR A 16 8.34 22.19 16.65
C THR A 16 7.79 22.28 15.23
N GLY A 17 8.46 22.99 14.33
CA GLY A 17 8.09 23.04 12.90
C GLY A 17 8.12 21.66 12.24
N PHE A 18 9.15 20.86 12.52
CA PHE A 18 9.25 19.48 12.06
C PHE A 18 8.13 18.59 12.62
N MET A 19 7.81 18.70 13.91
CA MET A 19 6.70 17.97 14.54
C MET A 19 5.35 18.33 13.91
N LEU A 20 5.07 19.62 13.72
CA LEU A 20 3.84 20.09 13.06
C LEU A 20 3.74 19.58 11.62
N TRP A 21 4.84 19.63 10.86
CA TRP A 21 4.89 19.08 9.51
C TRP A 21 4.65 17.56 9.50
N ARG A 22 5.26 16.84 10.45
CA ARG A 22 5.13 15.38 10.59
C ARG A 22 3.72 14.96 11.03
N MET A 23 3.06 15.76 11.88
CA MET A 23 1.72 15.51 12.43
C MET A 23 0.58 16.07 11.57
N ARG A 24 0.88 16.94 10.59
CA ARG A 24 -0.07 17.50 9.63
C ARG A 24 -1.08 16.50 9.05
N PRO A 25 -0.72 15.27 8.63
CA PRO A 25 -1.68 14.30 8.11
C PRO A 25 -2.65 13.72 9.17
N VAL A 26 -2.39 13.90 10.46
CA VAL A 26 -3.23 13.41 11.57
C VAL A 26 -4.17 14.49 12.09
N VAL A 27 -3.75 15.76 12.01
CA VAL A 27 -4.47 16.93 12.54
C VAL A 27 -5.30 17.64 11.47
N SER A 28 -5.03 17.40 10.17
CA SER A 28 -5.81 17.98 9.08
C SER A 28 -7.25 17.45 9.03
N SER A 29 -8.16 18.23 8.45
CA SER A 29 -9.54 17.79 8.14
C SER A 29 -9.55 16.52 7.29
N GLU A 30 -8.64 16.44 6.31
CA GLU A 30 -8.43 15.25 5.48
C GLU A 30 -7.99 14.03 6.29
N GLY A 31 -7.09 14.21 7.26
CA GLY A 31 -6.66 13.17 8.18
C GLY A 31 -7.79 12.61 9.03
N ARG A 32 -8.63 13.50 9.56
CA ARG A 32 -9.84 13.12 10.31
C ARG A 32 -10.85 12.39 9.41
N ALA A 33 -11.11 12.88 8.21
CA ALA A 33 -11.98 12.22 7.25
C ALA A 33 -11.47 10.81 6.88
N THR A 34 -10.16 10.67 6.68
CA THR A 34 -9.53 9.36 6.38
C THR A 34 -9.64 8.39 7.56
N LYS A 35 -9.49 8.88 8.81
CA LYS A 35 -9.76 8.07 10.00
C LYS A 35 -11.22 7.63 10.09
N GLY A 36 -12.17 8.51 9.76
CA GLY A 36 -13.59 8.18 9.67
C GLY A 36 -13.85 7.05 8.67
N ARG A 37 -13.35 7.19 7.43
CA ARG A 37 -13.43 6.15 6.40
C ARG A 37 -12.81 4.82 6.85
N LEU A 38 -11.68 4.87 7.57
CA LEU A 38 -11.06 3.67 8.12
C LEU A 38 -11.96 2.99 9.17
N ALA A 39 -12.59 3.76 10.05
CA ALA A 39 -13.51 3.22 11.04
C ALA A 39 -14.75 2.59 10.38
N GLU A 40 -15.33 3.27 9.38
CA GLU A 40 -16.45 2.76 8.59
C GLU A 40 -16.09 1.49 7.81
N ALA A 41 -14.92 1.47 7.17
CA ALA A 41 -14.44 0.30 6.44
C ALA A 41 -14.24 -0.89 7.38
N LYS A 42 -13.66 -0.68 8.58
CA LYS A 42 -13.54 -1.74 9.59
C LYS A 42 -14.90 -2.25 10.07
N ALA A 43 -15.85 -1.36 10.32
CA ALA A 43 -17.21 -1.76 10.67
C ALA A 43 -17.88 -2.57 9.54
N ARG A 44 -17.59 -2.27 8.27
CA ARG A 44 -18.02 -3.08 7.12
C ARG A 44 -17.34 -4.44 7.08
N VAL A 45 -16.05 -4.55 7.41
CA VAL A 45 -15.35 -5.84 7.50
C VAL A 45 -16.03 -6.76 8.52
N ASP A 46 -16.42 -6.22 9.68
CA ASP A 46 -17.05 -6.99 10.75
C ASP A 46 -18.49 -7.42 10.40
N LYS A 47 -19.15 -6.70 9.48
CA LYS A 47 -20.52 -6.96 9.03
C LYS A 47 -20.63 -7.72 7.71
N ALA A 48 -19.50 -7.97 7.02
CA ALA A 48 -19.50 -8.59 5.70
C ALA A 48 -20.11 -9.99 5.76
N ALA A 49 -21.08 -10.25 4.87
CA ALA A 49 -21.78 -11.52 4.82
C ALA A 49 -21.00 -12.58 4.04
N ASP A 50 -20.25 -12.14 3.02
CA ASP A 50 -19.46 -12.99 2.16
C ASP A 50 -18.02 -12.49 1.98
N ASP A 51 -17.20 -13.30 1.33
CA ASP A 51 -15.78 -12.99 1.11
C ASP A 51 -15.55 -11.90 0.07
N ALA A 52 -16.49 -11.66 -0.86
CA ALA A 52 -16.39 -10.59 -1.84
C ALA A 52 -16.58 -9.22 -1.16
N GLU A 53 -17.63 -9.07 -0.34
CA GLU A 53 -17.88 -7.91 0.49
C GLU A 53 -16.73 -7.67 1.48
N ARG A 54 -16.24 -8.75 2.09
CA ARG A 54 -15.09 -8.68 3.01
C ARG A 54 -13.84 -8.18 2.30
N ALA A 55 -13.56 -8.65 1.10
CA ALA A 55 -12.42 -8.20 0.30
C ALA A 55 -12.51 -6.72 -0.05
N VAL A 56 -13.68 -6.22 -0.44
CA VAL A 56 -13.92 -4.79 -0.71
C VAL A 56 -13.69 -3.96 0.55
N ALA A 57 -14.31 -4.33 1.67
CA ALA A 57 -14.17 -3.59 2.92
C ALA A 57 -12.72 -3.59 3.46
N LEU A 58 -12.00 -4.71 3.31
CA LEU A 58 -10.58 -4.80 3.67
C LEU A 58 -9.70 -3.92 2.77
N THR A 59 -10.02 -3.86 1.47
CA THR A 59 -9.32 -3.00 0.49
C THR A 59 -9.49 -1.53 0.86
N ASP A 60 -10.72 -1.09 1.14
CA ASP A 60 -11.00 0.29 1.58
C ASP A 60 -10.26 0.64 2.88
N ALA A 61 -10.25 -0.29 3.84
CA ALA A 61 -9.51 -0.12 5.09
C ALA A 61 -8.00 -0.03 4.85
N ALA A 62 -7.46 -0.83 3.92
CA ALA A 62 -6.05 -0.82 3.57
C ALA A 62 -5.65 0.50 2.90
N GLU A 63 -6.44 1.00 1.95
CA GLU A 63 -6.23 2.30 1.31
C GLU A 63 -6.23 3.45 2.32
N ALA A 64 -7.24 3.52 3.18
CA ALA A 64 -7.32 4.55 4.22
C ALA A 64 -6.12 4.47 5.16
N THR A 65 -5.69 3.27 5.53
CA THR A 65 -4.51 3.03 6.36
C THR A 65 -3.21 3.46 5.67
N ALA A 66 -3.07 3.19 4.37
CA ALA A 66 -1.93 3.62 3.56
C ALA A 66 -1.87 5.15 3.45
N ARG A 67 -3.00 5.82 3.24
CA ARG A 67 -3.11 7.30 3.20
C ARG A 67 -2.71 7.94 4.53
N LEU A 68 -3.00 7.29 5.66
CA LEU A 68 -2.52 7.72 6.99
C LEU A 68 -1.01 7.46 7.22
N GLY A 69 -0.29 6.96 6.23
CA GLY A 69 1.14 6.69 6.28
C GLY A 69 1.53 5.39 6.99
N LYS A 70 0.55 4.54 7.35
CA LYS A 70 0.76 3.28 8.08
C LYS A 70 0.93 2.11 7.11
N ALA A 71 2.00 2.14 6.32
CA ALA A 71 2.23 1.16 5.24
C ALA A 71 2.22 -0.30 5.72
N GLY A 72 2.88 -0.62 6.85
CA GLY A 72 2.90 -1.99 7.37
C GLY A 72 1.51 -2.52 7.76
N SER A 73 0.67 -1.66 8.37
CA SER A 73 -0.72 -2.03 8.69
C SER A 73 -1.58 -2.18 7.43
N ALA A 74 -1.35 -1.35 6.40
CA ALA A 74 -2.03 -1.47 5.12
C ALA A 74 -1.66 -2.80 4.42
N VAL A 75 -0.38 -3.19 4.43
CA VAL A 75 0.09 -4.49 3.92
C VAL A 75 -0.65 -5.65 4.58
N ALA A 76 -0.81 -5.63 5.91
CA ALA A 76 -1.54 -6.68 6.61
C ALA A 76 -3.03 -6.76 6.20
N LEU A 77 -3.67 -5.62 5.95
CA LEU A 77 -5.06 -5.57 5.47
C LEU A 77 -5.18 -6.08 4.02
N TYR A 78 -4.25 -5.71 3.13
CA TYR A 78 -4.21 -6.25 1.77
C TYR A 78 -3.97 -7.76 1.74
N LEU A 79 -3.09 -8.29 2.57
CA LEU A 79 -2.89 -9.74 2.67
C LEU A 79 -4.17 -10.47 3.10
N ARG A 80 -5.01 -9.85 3.95
CA ARG A 80 -6.32 -10.39 4.30
C ARG A 80 -7.30 -10.26 3.13
N ALA A 81 -7.28 -9.15 2.41
CA ALA A 81 -8.11 -8.94 1.22
C ALA A 81 -7.80 -9.97 0.12
N PHE A 82 -6.51 -10.27 -0.12
CA PHE A 82 -6.09 -11.30 -1.06
C PHE A 82 -6.57 -12.70 -0.68
N ARG A 83 -6.64 -13.03 0.62
CA ARG A 83 -7.20 -14.32 1.04
C ARG A 83 -8.71 -14.42 0.81
N ALA A 84 -9.42 -13.31 0.99
CA ALA A 84 -10.86 -13.26 0.76
C ALA A 84 -11.20 -13.28 -0.74
N ALA A 85 -10.38 -12.65 -1.59
CA ALA A 85 -10.58 -12.64 -3.04
C ALA A 85 -9.24 -12.85 -3.79
N PRO A 86 -8.71 -14.09 -3.86
CA PRO A 86 -7.40 -14.37 -4.43
C PRO A 86 -7.30 -14.06 -5.93
N ALA A 87 -8.40 -14.27 -6.67
CA ALA A 87 -8.50 -14.03 -8.10
C ALA A 87 -8.74 -12.55 -8.48
N SER A 88 -8.96 -11.66 -7.51
CA SER A 88 -9.34 -10.27 -7.80
C SER A 88 -8.13 -9.42 -8.18
N SER A 89 -8.04 -9.03 -9.46
CA SER A 89 -7.04 -8.07 -9.93
C SER A 89 -7.27 -6.67 -9.36
N ALA A 90 -8.52 -6.29 -9.11
CA ALA A 90 -8.87 -4.97 -8.58
C ALA A 90 -8.23 -4.71 -7.20
N VAL A 91 -8.16 -5.73 -6.33
CA VAL A 91 -7.48 -5.61 -5.02
C VAL A 91 -5.97 -5.37 -5.21
N VAL A 92 -5.36 -6.02 -6.21
CA VAL A 92 -3.93 -5.86 -6.53
C VAL A 92 -3.65 -4.46 -7.08
N GLU A 93 -4.50 -3.96 -7.97
CA GLU A 93 -4.39 -2.62 -8.55
C GLU A 93 -4.56 -1.53 -7.49
N SER A 94 -5.52 -1.69 -6.57
CA SER A 94 -5.68 -0.81 -5.40
C SER A 94 -4.44 -0.82 -4.49
N ALA A 95 -3.87 -1.99 -4.23
CA ALA A 95 -2.61 -2.12 -3.49
C ALA A 95 -1.46 -1.38 -4.19
N ALA A 96 -1.32 -1.55 -5.51
CA ALA A 96 -0.29 -0.88 -6.31
C ALA A 96 -0.43 0.64 -6.27
N ALA A 97 -1.64 1.16 -6.43
CA ALA A 97 -1.92 2.59 -6.39
C ALA A 97 -1.66 3.19 -5.00
N SER A 98 -2.21 2.58 -3.95
CA SER A 98 -2.11 3.09 -2.58
C SER A 98 -0.70 3.03 -1.99
N LEU A 99 0.11 2.04 -2.40
CA LEU A 99 1.49 1.86 -1.95
C LEU A 99 2.54 2.35 -2.97
N ALA A 100 2.15 3.06 -4.03
CA ALA A 100 3.05 3.55 -5.08
C ALA A 100 4.24 4.39 -4.54
N LYS A 101 4.02 5.15 -3.46
CA LYS A 101 5.05 5.95 -2.77
C LYS A 101 5.88 5.15 -1.74
N ARG A 102 5.66 3.84 -1.64
CA ARG A 102 6.26 2.90 -0.68
C ARG A 102 6.71 1.63 -1.41
N PRO A 103 7.64 1.72 -2.38
CA PRO A 103 7.98 0.63 -3.28
C PRO A 103 8.46 -0.64 -2.59
N ARG A 104 9.19 -0.54 -1.47
CA ARG A 104 9.62 -1.73 -0.70
C ARG A 104 8.45 -2.48 -0.05
N ALA A 105 7.44 -1.76 0.44
CA ALA A 105 6.26 -2.37 1.05
C ALA A 105 5.38 -3.02 -0.02
N LEU A 106 5.26 -2.37 -1.19
CA LEU A 106 4.56 -2.92 -2.33
C LEU A 106 5.27 -4.18 -2.88
N GLU A 107 6.60 -4.13 -3.02
CA GLU A 107 7.41 -5.28 -3.44
C GLU A 107 7.21 -6.49 -2.52
N ASP A 108 7.36 -6.32 -1.21
CA ASP A 108 7.14 -7.39 -0.22
C ASP A 108 5.71 -7.96 -0.30
N LEU A 109 4.71 -7.08 -0.38
CA LEU A 109 3.31 -7.48 -0.48
C LEU A 109 3.03 -8.33 -1.73
N LEU A 110 3.52 -7.89 -2.90
CA LEU A 110 3.27 -8.57 -4.16
C LEU A 110 3.99 -9.91 -4.25
N TRP A 111 5.24 -10.00 -3.77
CA TRP A 111 5.94 -11.29 -3.69
C TRP A 111 5.24 -12.27 -2.76
N ARG A 112 4.71 -11.80 -1.62
CA ARG A 112 3.94 -12.64 -0.70
C ARG A 112 2.64 -13.15 -1.32
N LYS A 113 1.96 -12.34 -2.13
CA LYS A 113 0.79 -12.79 -2.91
C LYS A 113 1.20 -13.84 -3.96
N LEU A 114 2.21 -13.54 -4.77
CA LEU A 114 2.66 -14.44 -5.84
C LEU A 114 3.18 -15.78 -5.30
N GLY A 115 3.74 -15.78 -4.09
CA GLY A 115 4.20 -16.99 -3.41
C GLY A 115 3.10 -17.74 -2.64
N SER A 116 1.94 -17.13 -2.36
CA SER A 116 0.84 -17.81 -1.67
C SER A 116 -0.13 -18.50 -2.63
N ASP A 117 -0.28 -17.99 -3.84
CA ASP A 117 -1.33 -18.41 -4.77
C ASP A 117 -0.73 -19.31 -5.87
N ALA A 118 -1.41 -20.42 -6.18
CA ALA A 118 -1.04 -21.22 -7.36
C ALA A 118 -1.33 -20.41 -8.65
N TRP A 119 -0.40 -20.47 -9.60
CA TRP A 119 -0.51 -19.78 -10.89
C TRP A 119 -1.43 -20.57 -11.83
N THR A 120 -2.72 -20.56 -11.53
CA THR A 120 -3.77 -21.20 -12.31
C THR A 120 -4.53 -20.18 -13.15
N ASP A 121 -5.31 -20.66 -14.12
CA ASP A 121 -6.14 -19.80 -14.97
C ASP A 121 -7.14 -18.95 -14.18
N ALA A 122 -7.68 -19.48 -13.09
CA ALA A 122 -8.59 -18.76 -12.21
C ALA A 122 -7.97 -17.49 -11.59
N ASN A 123 -6.66 -17.51 -11.31
CA ASN A 123 -5.94 -16.39 -10.70
C ASN A 123 -5.11 -15.59 -11.72
N ARG A 124 -5.15 -15.97 -13.01
CA ARG A 124 -4.28 -15.41 -14.06
C ARG A 124 -4.31 -13.89 -14.10
N ALA A 125 -5.51 -13.29 -14.02
CA ALA A 125 -5.68 -11.84 -14.02
C ALA A 125 -4.99 -11.16 -12.83
N ALA A 126 -5.18 -11.68 -11.60
CA ALA A 126 -4.56 -11.14 -10.41
C ALA A 126 -3.04 -11.34 -10.39
N THR A 127 -2.56 -12.50 -10.84
CA THR A 127 -1.11 -12.78 -10.99
C THR A 127 -0.48 -11.83 -11.99
N ARG A 128 -1.12 -11.63 -13.15
CA ARG A 128 -0.66 -10.68 -14.17
C ARG A 128 -0.61 -9.26 -13.62
N ALA A 129 -1.65 -8.81 -12.93
CA ALA A 129 -1.67 -7.48 -12.30
C ALA A 129 -0.52 -7.31 -11.27
N ALA A 130 -0.24 -8.34 -10.48
CA ALA A 130 0.84 -8.31 -9.49
C ALA A 130 2.23 -8.23 -10.15
N LEU A 131 2.44 -9.00 -11.22
CA LEU A 131 3.68 -8.97 -12.00
C LEU A 131 3.88 -7.62 -12.71
N VAL A 132 2.83 -7.04 -13.30
CA VAL A 132 2.88 -5.69 -13.88
C VAL A 132 3.30 -4.66 -12.83
N ALA A 133 2.65 -4.67 -11.66
CA ALA A 133 3.00 -3.76 -10.58
C ALA A 133 4.43 -3.96 -10.06
N LEU A 134 4.93 -5.20 -10.00
CA LEU A 134 6.34 -5.49 -9.65
C LEU A 134 7.32 -4.99 -10.70
N ALA A 135 7.01 -5.15 -11.99
CA ALA A 135 7.82 -4.60 -13.07
C ALA A 135 7.97 -3.07 -12.93
N ASP A 136 6.86 -2.37 -12.65
CA ASP A 136 6.86 -0.93 -12.41
C ASP A 136 7.68 -0.51 -11.17
N VAL A 137 7.67 -1.33 -10.12
CA VAL A 137 8.52 -1.09 -8.93
C VAL A 137 9.99 -1.19 -9.28
N TYR A 138 10.38 -2.19 -10.08
CA TYR A 138 11.77 -2.42 -10.45
C TYR A 138 12.29 -1.49 -11.54
N ASP A 139 11.44 -1.05 -12.45
CA ASP A 139 11.83 -0.17 -13.56
C ASP A 139 12.31 1.21 -13.06
N LYS A 140 11.79 1.66 -11.91
CA LYS A 140 12.15 2.93 -11.27
C LYS A 140 13.61 3.04 -10.82
N ARG A 141 14.37 1.93 -10.76
CA ARG A 141 15.76 1.92 -10.31
C ARG A 141 16.65 1.22 -11.33
N GLN A 142 17.70 1.90 -11.78
CA GLN A 142 18.64 1.36 -12.78
C GLN A 142 19.17 -0.03 -12.41
N ARG A 143 19.57 -0.23 -11.14
CA ARG A 143 20.10 -1.50 -10.64
C ARG A 143 19.12 -2.68 -10.68
N THR A 144 17.83 -2.43 -10.85
CA THR A 144 16.79 -3.48 -10.90
C THR A 144 16.12 -3.57 -12.27
N LYS A 145 16.59 -2.86 -13.30
CA LYS A 145 16.02 -2.91 -14.65
C LYS A 145 16.00 -4.32 -15.25
N VAL A 146 17.08 -5.09 -15.06
CA VAL A 146 17.13 -6.50 -15.50
C VAL A 146 16.01 -7.34 -14.89
N ARG A 147 15.62 -7.06 -13.63
CA ARG A 147 14.48 -7.75 -12.99
C ARG A 147 13.15 -7.34 -13.60
N ALA A 148 12.98 -6.05 -13.92
CA ALA A 148 11.80 -5.57 -14.61
C ALA A 148 11.67 -6.22 -16.00
N GLU A 149 12.77 -6.35 -16.75
CA GLU A 149 12.81 -7.04 -18.04
C GLU A 149 12.48 -8.52 -17.93
N ALA A 150 13.07 -9.23 -16.96
CA ALA A 150 12.75 -10.64 -16.72
C ALA A 150 11.25 -10.84 -16.42
N ILE A 151 10.63 -9.96 -15.63
CA ILE A 151 9.20 -10.00 -15.37
C ILE A 151 8.38 -9.68 -16.62
N ARG A 152 8.81 -8.72 -17.44
CA ARG A 152 8.13 -8.41 -18.72
C ARG A 152 8.19 -9.60 -19.69
N HIS A 153 9.30 -10.33 -19.74
CA HIS A 153 9.40 -11.57 -20.51
C HIS A 153 8.46 -12.66 -19.97
N ALA A 154 8.37 -12.83 -18.65
CA ALA A 154 7.39 -13.73 -18.07
C ALA A 154 5.95 -13.32 -18.42
N LEU A 155 5.65 -12.01 -18.36
CA LEU A 155 4.34 -11.45 -18.73
C LEU A 155 3.98 -11.67 -20.20
N SER A 156 4.95 -11.59 -21.13
CA SER A 156 4.69 -11.86 -22.55
C SER A 156 4.33 -13.33 -22.79
N LEU A 157 4.94 -14.26 -22.04
CA LEU A 157 4.62 -15.69 -22.12
C LEU A 157 3.25 -16.03 -21.51
N MET A 158 2.71 -15.18 -20.65
CA MET A 158 1.36 -15.33 -20.08
C MET A 158 0.25 -14.70 -20.95
N GLY A 159 0.63 -14.02 -22.03
CA GLY A 159 -0.26 -13.27 -22.93
C GLY A 159 -0.55 -13.97 -24.27
N GLU A 160 -0.02 -15.19 -24.47
CA GLU A 160 -0.47 -16.18 -25.46
C GLU A 160 -1.45 -17.16 -24.81
#